data_AF-A0A2K2V7Y7-F1
#
_entry.id   AF-A0A2K2V7Y7-F1
#
_cell.length_a   1.000
_cell.length_b   1.000
_cell.length_c   1.000
_cell.angle_alpha   90.00
_cell.angle_beta   90.00
_cell.angle_gamma   90.00
#
_symmetry.space_group_name_H-M   'P 1'
#
loop_
_entity.id
_entity.type
_entity.pdbx_description
1 polymer ?
#
loop_
_entity_poly.entity_id
_entity_poly.type
_entity_poly.pdbx_seq_one_letter_code
_entity_poly.pdbx_strand_id
1 'polypeptide(L)'
;EIFKWDPSEDVHRAEIYKSTMLKKIAEMRGKDWNWILEEMERRRQVLEYLRVENKRFYLEIAKIIRMYYQKPEDLMREVGEKLLFKAERGEEGREN
;
A
#
# COMPACT_ATOMS: atom_id res chain seq x y z
N GLU A 1 -10.64 -17.93 -4.80
CA GLU A 1 -10.86 -16.47 -4.76
C GLU A 1 -9.92 -15.87 -3.71
N ILE A 2 -9.29 -14.72 -3.95
CA ILE A 2 -8.31 -14.11 -3.02
C ILE A 2 -8.87 -12.84 -2.36
N PHE A 3 -9.63 -12.04 -3.10
CA PHE A 3 -10.37 -10.90 -2.59
C PHE A 3 -11.85 -11.12 -2.86
N LYS A 4 -12.70 -10.83 -1.88
CA LYS A 4 -14.15 -10.94 -1.99
C LYS A 4 -14.80 -9.69 -1.41
N TRP A 5 -15.77 -9.12 -2.11
CA TRP A 5 -16.58 -8.02 -1.60
C TRP A 5 -17.69 -8.56 -0.70
N ASP A 6 -17.81 -7.99 0.49
CA ASP A 6 -18.92 -8.17 1.40
C ASP A 6 -19.88 -6.97 1.23
N PRO A 7 -21.02 -7.14 0.52
CA PRO A 7 -21.91 -6.03 0.24
C PRO A 7 -22.66 -5.53 1.47
N SER A 8 -22.72 -6.33 2.54
CA SER A 8 -23.45 -5.95 3.76
C SER A 8 -22.68 -4.93 4.60
N GLU A 9 -21.33 -5.01 4.56
CA GLU A 9 -20.43 -4.11 5.30
C GLU A 9 -19.72 -3.10 4.39
N ASP A 10 -19.86 -3.22 3.06
CA ASP A 10 -19.08 -2.50 2.05
C ASP A 10 -17.56 -2.66 2.26
N VAL A 11 -17.12 -3.90 2.50
CA VAL A 11 -15.72 -4.23 2.79
C VAL A 11 -15.20 -5.27 1.82
N HIS A 12 -13.97 -5.08 1.34
CA HIS A 12 -13.22 -6.13 0.65
C HIS A 12 -12.44 -6.97 1.66
N ARG A 13 -12.79 -8.26 1.78
CA ARG A 13 -12.04 -9.24 2.58
C ARG A 13 -10.97 -9.90 1.72
N ALA A 14 -9.79 -10.12 2.30
CA ALA A 14 -8.63 -10.65 1.58
C ALA A 14 -8.07 -11.91 2.26
N GLU A 15 -7.88 -12.98 1.50
CA GLU A 15 -7.22 -14.22 1.92
C GLU A 15 -5.85 -14.36 1.25
N ILE A 16 -4.99 -13.36 1.46
CA ILE A 16 -3.71 -13.20 0.73
C ILE A 16 -2.79 -14.43 0.83
N TYR A 17 -2.82 -15.16 1.94
CA TYR A 17 -2.04 -16.38 2.17
C TYR A 17 -2.40 -17.55 1.22
N LYS A 18 -3.60 -17.51 0.62
CA LYS A 18 -4.03 -18.47 -0.40
C LYS A 18 -3.49 -18.13 -1.80
N SER A 19 -2.85 -16.97 -1.97
CA SER A 19 -2.36 -16.52 -3.28
C SER A 19 -1.17 -17.35 -3.75
N THR A 20 -1.40 -18.22 -4.72
CA THR A 20 -0.35 -18.98 -5.40
C THR A 20 0.59 -18.07 -6.19
N MET A 21 0.09 -16.94 -6.70
CA MET A 21 0.88 -15.94 -7.41
C MET A 21 1.89 -15.24 -6.48
N LEU A 22 1.48 -14.85 -5.27
CA LEU A 22 2.39 -14.22 -4.31
C LEU A 22 3.49 -15.19 -3.86
N LYS A 23 3.15 -16.48 -3.68
CA LYS A 23 4.14 -17.53 -3.40
C LYS A 23 5.17 -17.66 -4.53
N LYS A 24 4.71 -17.71 -5.78
CA LYS A 24 5.60 -17.74 -6.96
C LYS A 24 6.51 -16.49 -7.04
N ILE A 25 6.00 -15.31 -6.70
CA ILE A 25 6.82 -14.08 -6.68
C ILE A 25 7.92 -14.18 -5.62
N ALA A 26 7.61 -14.69 -4.43
CA ALA A 26 8.59 -14.90 -3.38
C ALA A 26 9.68 -15.89 -3.84
N GLU A 27 9.29 -17.03 -4.39
CA GLU A 27 10.19 -18.05 -4.94
C GLU A 27 11.10 -17.48 -6.03
N MET A 28 10.53 -16.78 -7.03
CA MET A 28 11.28 -16.16 -8.13
C MET A 28 12.31 -15.11 -7.65
N ARG A 29 12.07 -14.50 -6.48
CA ARG A 29 12.97 -13.51 -5.89
C ARG A 29 13.91 -14.08 -4.83
N GLY A 30 13.82 -15.38 -4.54
CA GLY A 30 14.57 -16.00 -3.44
C GLY A 30 14.23 -15.39 -2.08
N LYS A 31 12.96 -15.03 -1.88
CA LYS A 31 12.43 -14.38 -0.68
C LYS A 31 11.39 -15.27 -0.01
N ASP A 32 11.11 -14.98 1.26
CA ASP A 32 10.10 -15.69 2.04
C ASP A 32 8.75 -14.96 2.02
N TRP A 33 7.77 -15.54 2.73
CA TRP A 33 6.44 -14.95 2.85
C TRP A 33 6.44 -13.65 3.66
N ASN A 34 7.32 -13.51 4.64
CA ASN A 34 7.43 -12.29 5.44
C ASN A 34 7.84 -11.10 4.57
N TRP A 35 8.81 -11.31 3.67
CA TRP A 35 9.19 -10.30 2.69
C TRP A 35 8.01 -9.86 1.80
N ILE A 36 7.12 -10.79 1.41
CA ILE A 36 5.90 -10.44 0.66
C ILE A 36 4.98 -9.56 1.50
N LEU A 37 4.75 -9.91 2.76
CA LEU A 37 3.89 -9.13 3.65
C LEU A 37 4.45 -7.71 3.87
N GLU A 38 5.75 -7.60 4.09
CA GLU A 38 6.45 -6.31 4.21
C GLU A 38 6.32 -5.48 2.93
N GLU A 39 6.59 -6.06 1.76
CA GLU A 39 6.49 -5.35 0.49
C GLU A 39 5.05 -4.94 0.15
N MET A 40 4.07 -5.78 0.50
CA MET A 40 2.65 -5.43 0.35
C MET A 40 2.27 -4.26 1.26
N GLU A 41 2.72 -4.27 2.51
CA GLU A 41 2.44 -3.19 3.45
C GLU A 41 3.11 -1.88 3.03
N ARG A 42 4.37 -1.91 2.58
CA ARG A 42 5.05 -0.73 2.03
C ARG A 42 4.28 -0.12 0.87
N ARG A 43 3.83 -0.94 -0.09
CA ARG A 43 3.04 -0.48 -1.24
C ARG A 43 1.68 0.06 -0.81
N ARG A 44 1.03 -0.57 0.18
CA ARG A 44 -0.24 -0.08 0.75
C ARG A 44 -0.06 1.31 1.35
N GLN A 45 1.01 1.53 2.11
CA GLN A 45 1.34 2.84 2.70
C GLN A 45 1.60 3.91 1.63
N VAL A 46 2.24 3.58 0.50
CA VAL A 46 2.41 4.53 -0.62
C VAL A 46 1.07 4.93 -1.22
N LEU A 47 0.15 3.99 -1.40
CA LEU A 47 -1.21 4.29 -1.89
C LEU A 47 -1.99 5.12 -0.88
N GLU A 48 -1.84 4.83 0.41
CA GLU A 48 -2.46 5.61 1.47
C GLU A 48 -1.90 7.03 1.53
N TYR A 49 -0.58 7.20 1.37
CA TYR A 49 0.07 8.51 1.25
C TYR A 49 -0.51 9.33 0.08
N LEU A 50 -0.72 8.70 -1.09
CA LEU A 50 -1.38 9.37 -2.22
C LEU A 50 -2.79 9.83 -1.85
N ARG A 51 -3.56 8.99 -1.14
CA ARG A 51 -4.92 9.30 -0.70
C ARG A 51 -4.94 10.47 0.28
N VAL A 52 -4.15 10.41 1.35
CA VAL A 52 -4.15 11.42 2.41
C VAL A 52 -3.60 12.77 1.94
N GLU A 53 -2.65 12.78 1.01
CA GLU A 53 -2.13 14.02 0.40
C GLU A 53 -2.97 14.48 -0.81
N ASN A 54 -4.13 13.85 -1.04
CA ASN A 54 -5.08 14.16 -2.12
C ASN A 54 -4.45 14.18 -3.53
N LYS A 55 -3.46 13.30 -3.76
CA LYS A 55 -2.73 13.20 -5.04
C LYS A 55 -3.49 12.30 -6.01
N ARG A 56 -4.46 12.89 -6.72
CA ARG A 56 -5.35 12.18 -7.65
C ARG A 56 -4.94 12.29 -9.11
N PHE A 57 -4.08 13.26 -9.47
CA PHE A 57 -3.67 13.46 -10.86
C PHE A 57 -2.70 12.37 -11.33
N TYR A 58 -2.98 11.76 -12.48
CA TYR A 58 -2.28 10.56 -12.95
C TYR A 58 -0.77 10.76 -13.13
N LEU A 59 -0.31 11.94 -13.55
CA LEU A 59 1.13 12.22 -13.70
C LEU A 59 1.84 12.30 -12.36
N GLU A 60 1.18 12.82 -11.32
CA GLU A 60 1.72 12.86 -9.96
C GLU A 60 1.80 11.46 -9.36
N ILE A 61 0.73 10.66 -9.52
CA ILE A 61 0.71 9.26 -9.11
C ILE A 61 1.85 8.49 -9.79
N ALA A 62 1.99 8.64 -11.11
CA ALA A 62 3.04 7.97 -11.86
C ALA A 62 4.45 8.39 -11.42
N LYS A 63 4.65 9.67 -11.04
CA LYS A 63 5.92 10.15 -10.49
C LYS A 63 6.25 9.45 -9.17
N ILE A 64 5.28 9.32 -8.27
CA ILE A 64 5.49 8.69 -6.95
C ILE A 64 5.73 7.18 -7.10
N ILE A 65 4.97 6.50 -7.96
CA ILE A 65 5.20 5.07 -8.26
C ILE A 65 6.60 4.86 -8.83
N ARG A 66 7.06 5.71 -9.77
CA ARG A 66 8.44 5.64 -10.29
C ARG A 66 9.48 5.85 -9.18
N MET A 67 9.23 6.79 -8.27
CA MET A 67 10.13 7.06 -7.16
C MET A 67 10.22 5.86 -6.20
N TYR A 68 9.12 5.15 -5.95
CA TYR A 68 9.14 3.91 -5.17
C TYR A 68 10.07 2.85 -5.79
N TYR A 69 10.05 2.70 -7.12
CA TYR A 69 10.94 1.75 -7.78
C TYR A 69 12.40 2.20 -7.84
N GLN A 70 12.68 3.51 -7.86
CA GLN A 70 14.04 4.06 -8.00
C GLN A 70 14.75 4.25 -6.66
N LYS A 71 14.04 4.79 -5.66
CA LYS A 71 14.56 5.16 -4.34
C LYS A 71 13.51 4.85 -3.26
N PRO A 72 13.21 3.55 -3.02
CA PRO A 72 12.13 3.15 -2.13
C PRO A 72 12.34 3.65 -0.69
N GLU A 73 13.57 3.63 -0.18
CA GLU A 73 13.83 4.03 1.22
C GLU A 73 13.64 5.54 1.44
N ASP A 74 14.05 6.38 0.49
CA ASP A 74 13.84 7.83 0.58
C ASP A 74 12.36 8.17 0.56
N LEU A 75 11.58 7.55 -0.34
CA LEU A 75 10.13 7.75 -0.40
C LEU A 75 9.44 7.20 0.87
N MET A 76 9.83 6.02 1.36
CA MET A 76 9.19 5.42 2.52
C MET A 76 9.41 6.23 3.81
N ARG A 77 10.54 6.91 3.95
CA ARG A 77 10.76 7.86 5.06
C ARG A 77 9.75 9.01 5.00
N GLU A 78 9.59 9.64 3.85
CA GLU A 78 8.61 10.73 3.66
C GLU A 78 7.17 10.23 3.91
N VAL A 79 6.82 9.07 3.34
CA VAL A 79 5.51 8.42 3.53
C VAL A 79 5.25 8.17 5.02
N GLY A 80 6.22 7.60 5.74
CA GLY A 80 6.11 7.33 7.17
C GLY A 80 5.89 8.59 8.00
N GLU A 81 6.70 9.63 7.78
CA GLU A 81 6.56 10.93 8.46
C GLU A 81 5.17 11.54 8.25
N LYS A 82 4.67 11.49 7.01
CA LYS A 82 3.37 12.07 6.64
C LYS A 82 2.19 11.30 7.22
N LEU A 83 2.24 9.96 7.17
CA LEU A 83 1.21 9.12 7.76
C LEU A 83 1.17 9.28 9.29
N LEU A 84 2.33 9.31 9.96
CA LEU A 84 2.41 9.57 11.40
C LEU A 84 1.81 10.93 11.77
N PHE A 85 2.21 11.99 11.07
CA PHE A 85 1.69 13.35 11.32
C PHE A 85 0.16 13.44 11.19
N LYS A 86 -0.44 12.74 10.21
CA LYS A 86 -1.90 12.73 10.03
C LYS A 86 -2.62 11.91 11.09
N ALA A 87 -2.05 10.76 11.48
CA ALA A 87 -2.59 9.91 12.54
C ALA A 87 -2.63 10.66 13.89
N GLU A 88 -1.56 11.39 14.23
CA GLU A 88 -1.47 12.20 15.46
C GLU A 88 -2.52 13.32 15.52
N ARG A 89 -2.98 13.82 14.37
CA ARG A 89 -3.95 14.92 14.28
C ARG A 89 -5.40 14.45 14.20
N GLY A 90 -5.66 13.14 14.17
CA GLY A 90 -7.00 12.57 14.05
C GLY A 90 -7.72 13.00 12.76
N GLU A 91 -6.97 13.28 11.69
CA GLU A 91 -7.50 13.74 10.40
C GLU A 91 -7.93 12.56 9.49
N GLU A 92 -7.84 11.32 9.99
CA GLU A 92 -8.36 10.11 9.35
C GLU A 92 -9.89 10.06 9.45
N GLY A 93 -10.61 10.85 8.65
CA GLY A 93 -12.06 10.67 8.53
C GLY A 93 -12.90 11.86 8.09
N ARG A 94 -12.31 12.97 7.61
CA ARG A 94 -13.10 14.10 7.07
C ARG A 94 -12.95 14.21 5.56
N GLU A 95 -13.60 13.32 4.82
CA GLU A 95 -14.00 13.58 3.43
C GLU A 95 -15.21 12.68 3.13
N ASN A 96 -16.40 13.26 3.29
CA ASN A 96 -17.64 12.81 2.62
C ASN A 96 -17.69 13.45 1.23
#